data_AF-A0A7V9ZJ68-F1
#
_entry.id   AF-A0A7V9ZJ68-F1
#
_cell.length_a   1.000
_cell.length_b   1.000
_cell.length_c   1.000
_cell.angle_alpha   90.00
_cell.angle_beta   90.00
_cell.angle_gamma   90.00
#
_symmetry.space_group_name_H-M   'P 1'
#
loop_
_entity.id
_entity.type
_entity.pdbx_description
1 polymer ?
#
loop_
_entity_poly.entity_id
_entity_poly.type
_entity_poly.pdbx_seq_one_letter_code
_entity_poly.pdbx_strand_id
1 'polypeptide(L)'
;MGVVAGIGFGGDWQRLTRLKFRGIPIVFASGLIRLGGVFWGLPLALYVLVLCSLVVVAFLNRRLPGAFLLGAGIAMNLIAILANGGMPISPEAAGIAGLELPADGLHHPMTEATRVQALVDVIPVPLFRNVYSAGDVVLAVGGFWLPFAALRR
;
A
#
# COMPACT_ATOMS: atom_id res chain seq x y z
N MET A 1 9.09 10.80 2.01
CA MET A 1 10.18 10.55 2.98
C MET A 1 11.44 9.97 2.35
N GLY A 2 11.39 8.85 1.63
CA GLY A 2 12.62 8.23 1.08
C GLY A 2 13.40 9.09 0.07
N VAL A 3 12.70 9.89 -0.74
CA VAL A 3 13.33 10.89 -1.63
C VAL A 3 14.10 11.92 -0.81
N VAL A 4 13.40 12.62 0.10
CA VAL A 4 13.98 13.66 0.99
C VAL A 4 15.18 13.14 1.76
N ALA A 5 15.08 11.94 2.34
CA ALA A 5 16.19 11.28 3.00
C ALA A 5 17.36 11.04 2.03
N GLY A 6 17.10 10.49 0.84
CA GLY A 6 18.13 10.23 -0.16
C GLY A 6 18.95 11.48 -0.50
N ILE A 7 18.31 12.64 -0.64
CA ILE A 7 18.99 13.91 -0.93
C ILE A 7 19.70 14.46 0.30
N GLY A 8 19.07 14.39 1.47
CA GLY A 8 19.68 14.81 2.73
C GLY A 8 20.96 14.03 3.04
N PHE A 9 21.06 12.79 2.56
CA PHE A 9 22.26 11.94 2.65
C PHE A 9 23.16 12.00 1.39
N GLY A 10 23.07 13.08 0.60
CA GLY A 10 23.98 13.37 -0.52
C GLY A 10 23.65 12.66 -1.84
N GLY A 11 22.42 12.20 -2.02
CA GLY A 11 21.94 11.56 -3.24
C GLY A 11 21.67 12.55 -4.38
N ASP A 12 21.77 12.07 -5.62
CA ASP A 12 21.62 12.88 -6.83
C ASP A 12 20.26 12.64 -7.51
N TRP A 13 19.46 13.71 -7.58
CA TRP A 13 18.14 13.72 -8.21
C TRP A 13 18.15 13.29 -9.69
N GLN A 14 19.25 13.55 -10.42
CA GLN A 14 19.37 13.17 -11.82
C GLN A 14 19.42 11.64 -12.01
N ARG A 15 19.58 10.87 -10.93
CA ARG A 15 19.58 9.40 -11.00
C ARG A 15 18.17 8.83 -11.05
N LEU A 16 17.19 9.50 -10.44
CA LEU A 16 15.79 9.11 -10.53
C LEU A 16 15.27 9.19 -11.98
N THR A 17 15.74 10.17 -12.77
CA THR A 17 15.35 10.32 -14.17
C THR A 17 15.96 9.25 -15.09
N ARG A 18 17.03 8.57 -14.64
CA ARG A 18 17.67 7.47 -15.38
C ARG A 18 17.07 6.10 -15.07
N LEU A 19 16.19 5.99 -14.06
CA LEU A 19 15.52 4.74 -13.74
C LEU A 19 14.56 4.35 -14.87
N LYS A 20 14.82 3.19 -15.48
CA LYS A 20 13.89 2.56 -16.42
C LYS A 20 12.77 1.86 -15.65
N PHE A 21 11.80 2.63 -15.15
CA PHE A 21 10.63 2.09 -14.47
C PHE A 21 9.59 1.61 -15.50
N ARG A 22 9.21 0.33 -15.43
CA ARG A 22 8.22 -0.27 -16.33
C ARG A 22 6.82 -0.13 -15.74
N GLY A 23 5.82 0.18 -16.57
CA GLY A 23 4.43 0.27 -16.11
C GLY A 23 4.05 1.58 -15.44
N ILE A 24 4.77 2.68 -15.72
CA ILE A 24 4.42 4.03 -15.24
C ILE A 24 2.95 4.37 -15.52
N PRO A 25 2.38 4.15 -16.73
CA PRO A 25 0.98 4.45 -16.99
C PRO A 25 0.02 3.66 -16.09
N ILE A 26 0.36 2.40 -15.76
CA ILE A 26 -0.44 1.57 -14.87
C ILE A 26 -0.44 2.15 -13.46
N VAL A 27 0.74 2.52 -12.92
CA VAL A 27 0.83 3.14 -11.59
C VAL A 27 0.01 4.42 -11.51
N PHE A 28 0.10 5.29 -12.52
CA PHE A 28 -0.70 6.51 -12.57
C PHE A 28 -2.19 6.21 -12.68
N ALA A 29 -2.61 5.31 -13.57
CA ALA A 29 -4.00 4.90 -13.71
C ALA A 29 -4.54 4.31 -12.40
N SER A 30 -3.80 3.41 -11.76
CA SER A 30 -4.12 2.85 -10.45
C SER A 30 -4.27 3.93 -9.38
N GLY A 31 -3.38 4.93 -9.38
CA GLY A 31 -3.46 6.07 -8.46
C GLY A 31 -4.71 6.91 -8.67
N LEU A 32 -5.05 7.22 -9.93
CA LEU A 32 -6.26 7.96 -10.29
C LEU A 32 -7.54 7.19 -9.93
N ILE A 33 -7.57 5.89 -10.21
CA ILE A 33 -8.70 5.02 -9.85
C ILE A 33 -8.89 5.00 -8.33
N ARG A 34 -7.81 4.82 -7.56
CA ARG A 34 -7.88 4.84 -6.08
C ARG A 34 -8.33 6.19 -5.56
N LEU A 35 -7.84 7.29 -6.14
CA LEU A 35 -8.26 8.63 -5.76
C LEU A 35 -9.75 8.86 -6.02
N GLY A 36 -10.26 8.43 -7.18
CA GLY A 36 -11.68 8.46 -7.47
C GLY A 36 -12.49 7.61 -6.50
N GLY A 37 -11.97 6.44 -6.11
CA GLY A 37 -12.57 5.56 -5.11
C GLY A 37 -12.80 6.22 -3.75
N VAL A 38 -11.97 7.21 -3.37
CA VAL A 38 -12.17 7.97 -2.13
C VAL A 38 -13.44 8.84 -2.18
N PHE A 39 -13.80 9.35 -3.35
CA PHE A 39 -14.95 10.25 -3.51
C PHE A 39 -16.25 9.53 -3.85
N TRP A 40 -16.15 8.43 -4.62
CA TRP A 40 -17.33 7.75 -5.20
C TRP A 40 -17.49 6.31 -4.72
N GLY A 41 -16.61 5.83 -3.83
CA GLY A 41 -16.47 4.41 -3.54
C GLY A 41 -15.81 3.67 -4.69
N LEU A 42 -15.22 2.50 -4.40
CA LEU A 42 -14.63 1.66 -5.42
C LEU A 42 -15.19 0.24 -5.31
N PRO A 43 -15.77 -0.32 -6.40
CA PRO A 43 -16.18 -1.71 -6.39
C PRO A 43 -15.01 -2.62 -6.04
N LEU A 44 -15.25 -3.63 -5.21
CA LEU A 44 -14.24 -4.60 -4.77
C LEU A 44 -13.44 -5.19 -5.95
N ALA A 45 -14.13 -5.57 -7.02
CA ALA A 45 -13.50 -6.13 -8.22
C ALA A 45 -12.49 -5.17 -8.86
N LEU A 46 -12.79 -3.88 -8.89
CA LEU A 46 -11.89 -2.85 -9.44
C LEU A 46 -10.72 -2.60 -8.48
N TYR A 47 -10.95 -2.63 -7.16
CA TYR A 47 -9.88 -2.53 -6.17
C TYR A 47 -8.89 -3.69 -6.28
N VAL A 48 -9.40 -4.93 -6.37
CA VAL A 48 -8.60 -6.14 -6.60
C VAL A 48 -7.82 -6.04 -7.90
N LEU A 49 -8.46 -5.60 -9.00
CA LEU A 49 -7.78 -5.42 -10.29
C LEU A 49 -6.61 -4.44 -10.18
N VAL A 50 -6.81 -3.31 -9.48
CA VAL A 50 -5.76 -2.33 -9.21
C VAL A 50 -4.61 -2.97 -8.44
N LEU A 51 -4.87 -3.66 -7.34
CA LEU A 51 -3.81 -4.31 -6.57
C LEU A 51 -3.05 -5.36 -7.39
N CYS A 52 -3.76 -6.22 -8.14
CA CYS A 52 -3.15 -7.20 -9.05
C CYS A 52 -2.23 -6.52 -10.07
N SER A 53 -2.68 -5.43 -10.68
CA SER A 53 -1.88 -4.68 -11.65
C SER A 53 -0.60 -4.10 -11.03
N LEU A 54 -0.68 -3.62 -9.78
CA LEU A 54 0.48 -3.09 -9.07
C LEU A 54 1.45 -4.19 -8.63
N VAL A 55 0.97 -5.38 -8.26
CA VAL A 55 1.83 -6.55 -8.01
C VAL A 55 2.61 -6.92 -9.28
N VAL A 56 1.94 -6.95 -10.44
CA VAL A 56 2.59 -7.20 -11.73
C VAL A 56 3.65 -6.13 -12.02
N VAL A 57 3.33 -4.86 -11.84
CA VAL A 57 4.29 -3.76 -12.01
C VAL A 57 5.49 -3.92 -11.07
N ALA A 58 5.27 -4.21 -9.79
CA ALA A 58 6.35 -4.44 -8.83
C ALA A 58 7.24 -5.62 -9.26
N PHE A 59 6.65 -6.71 -9.74
CA PHE A 59 7.38 -7.88 -10.23
C PHE A 59 8.19 -7.58 -11.51
N LEU A 60 7.65 -6.80 -12.45
CA LEU A 60 8.37 -6.34 -13.64
C LEU A 60 9.58 -5.46 -13.29
N ASN A 61 9.51 -4.78 -12.14
CA ASN A 61 10.57 -3.91 -11.62
C ASN A 61 11.37 -4.55 -10.47
N ARG A 62 11.28 -5.87 -10.23
CA ARG A 62 11.92 -6.55 -9.08
C ARG A 62 13.44 -6.37 -8.92
N ARG A 63 14.12 -5.93 -9.99
CA ARG A 63 15.56 -5.60 -9.95
C ARG A 63 15.84 -4.24 -9.31
N LEU A 64 14.85 -3.37 -9.21
CA LEU A 64 14.97 -2.11 -8.50
C LEU A 64 14.97 -2.36 -6.99
N PRO A 65 15.79 -1.62 -6.22
CA PRO A 65 15.76 -1.70 -4.78
C PRO A 65 14.35 -1.36 -4.27
N GLY A 66 13.82 -2.12 -3.32
CA GLY A 66 12.52 -1.85 -2.70
C GLY A 66 11.29 -2.27 -3.52
N ALA A 67 11.42 -2.55 -4.81
CA ALA A 67 10.29 -3.01 -5.63
C ALA A 67 9.73 -4.35 -5.16
N PHE A 68 10.58 -5.26 -4.68
CA PHE A 68 10.12 -6.51 -4.08
C PHE A 68 9.29 -6.28 -2.80
N LEU A 69 9.73 -5.37 -1.93
CA LEU A 69 8.99 -5.01 -0.71
C LEU A 69 7.64 -4.36 -1.06
N LEU A 70 7.62 -3.44 -2.02
CA LEU A 70 6.37 -2.88 -2.53
C LEU A 70 5.41 -3.99 -3.01
N GLY A 71 5.90 -4.88 -3.87
CA GLY A 71 5.09 -6.00 -4.39
C GLY A 71 4.59 -6.93 -3.28
N ALA A 72 5.44 -7.26 -2.30
CA ALA A 72 5.08 -8.11 -1.17
C ALA A 72 4.00 -7.47 -0.29
N GLY A 73 4.14 -6.19 0.06
CA GLY A 73 3.13 -5.47 0.85
C GLY A 73 1.78 -5.39 0.14
N ILE A 74 1.78 -5.10 -1.16
CA ILE A 74 0.55 -5.09 -1.98
C ILE A 74 -0.07 -6.48 -2.05
N ALA A 75 0.74 -7.52 -2.24
CA ALA A 75 0.26 -8.90 -2.30
C ALA A 75 -0.36 -9.36 -0.96
N MET A 76 0.22 -8.94 0.18
CA MET A 76 -0.34 -9.21 1.50
C MET A 76 -1.74 -8.59 1.65
N ASN A 77 -1.90 -7.32 1.29
CA ASN A 77 -3.21 -6.65 1.32
C ASN A 77 -4.20 -7.29 0.34
N LEU A 78 -3.73 -7.69 -0.85
CA LEU A 78 -4.55 -8.40 -1.82
C LEU A 78 -5.06 -9.74 -1.26
N ILE A 79 -4.21 -10.51 -0.58
CA ILE A 79 -4.60 -11.76 0.08
C ILE A 79 -5.65 -11.51 1.16
N ALA A 80 -5.44 -10.50 2.01
CA ALA A 80 -6.41 -10.12 3.05
C ALA A 80 -7.78 -9.80 2.44
N ILE A 81 -7.79 -9.03 1.35
CA ILE A 81 -9.02 -8.60 0.68
C ILE A 81 -9.74 -9.76 -0.01
N LEU A 82 -9.02 -10.60 -0.74
CA LEU A 82 -9.60 -11.76 -1.41
C LEU A 82 -10.14 -12.79 -0.40
N ALA A 83 -9.48 -12.95 0.75
CA ALA A 83 -9.89 -13.91 1.76
C ALA A 83 -11.16 -13.49 2.53
N ASN A 84 -11.47 -12.18 2.56
CA ASN A 84 -12.53 -11.62 3.41
C ASN A 84 -13.62 -10.87 2.63
N GLY A 85 -13.45 -10.62 1.33
CA GLY A 85 -14.42 -9.84 0.53
C GLY A 85 -14.38 -8.34 0.79
N GLY A 86 -13.27 -7.84 1.32
CA GLY A 86 -13.09 -6.48 1.82
C GLY A 86 -11.87 -6.42 2.74
N MET A 87 -11.60 -5.26 3.33
CA MET A 87 -10.53 -5.06 4.30
C MET A 87 -11.11 -5.03 5.72
N PRO A 88 -10.92 -6.09 6.53
CA PRO A 88 -11.36 -6.10 7.91
C PRO A 88 -10.52 -5.14 8.76
N ILE A 89 -11.17 -4.39 9.64
CA ILE A 89 -10.51 -3.49 10.60
C ILE A 89 -10.79 -4.00 12.01
N SER A 90 -9.74 -4.17 12.81
CA SER A 90 -9.87 -4.50 14.24
C SER A 90 -10.61 -3.38 14.98
N PRO A 91 -11.77 -3.65 15.60
CA PRO A 91 -12.51 -2.63 16.36
C PRO A 91 -11.70 -2.07 17.54
N GLU A 92 -10.88 -2.91 18.18
CA GLU A 92 -9.98 -2.50 19.25
C GLU A 92 -8.92 -1.52 18.73
N ALA A 93 -8.27 -1.86 17.61
CA ALA A 93 -7.26 -0.99 17.00
C ALA A 93 -7.90 0.32 16.50
N ALA A 94 -9.10 0.28 15.93
CA ALA A 94 -9.84 1.46 15.52
C ALA A 94 -10.15 2.37 16.72
N GLY A 95 -10.56 1.79 17.84
CA GLY A 95 -10.78 2.52 19.09
C GLY A 95 -9.51 3.20 19.61
N ILE A 96 -8.38 2.50 19.62
CA ILE A 96 -7.07 3.05 20.03
C ILE A 96 -6.63 4.18 19.08
N ALA A 97 -6.86 4.01 17.77
CA ALA A 97 -6.48 5.00 16.76
C ALA A 97 -7.42 6.22 16.71
N GLY A 98 -8.62 6.15 17.32
CA GLY A 98 -9.66 7.17 17.17
C GLY A 98 -10.19 7.25 15.72
N LEU A 99 -10.20 6.10 15.04
CA LEU A 99 -10.69 5.92 13.68
C LEU A 99 -12.19 5.58 13.72
N GLU A 100 -12.98 6.32 12.96
CA GLU A 100 -14.36 5.94 12.63
C GLU A 100 -14.32 5.06 11.37
N LEU A 101 -15.06 3.94 11.39
CA LEU A 101 -15.08 2.99 10.28
C LEU A 101 -15.58 3.67 8.99
N PRO A 102 -14.84 3.60 7.88
CA PRO A 102 -15.28 4.14 6.61
C PRO A 102 -16.57 3.46 6.11
N ALA A 103 -17.51 4.24 5.60
CA ALA A 103 -18.72 3.73 4.93
C ALA A 103 -18.50 3.56 3.41
N ASP A 104 -17.38 2.96 3.02
CA ASP A 104 -16.96 2.85 1.60
C ASP A 104 -17.25 1.47 0.97
N GLY A 105 -17.82 0.54 1.75
CA GLY A 105 -18.15 -0.81 1.30
C GLY A 105 -16.93 -1.72 1.07
N LEU A 106 -15.71 -1.20 1.25
CA LEU A 106 -14.48 -1.98 1.23
C LEU A 106 -14.04 -2.31 2.65
N HIS A 107 -14.14 -1.37 3.58
CA HIS A 107 -13.77 -1.56 4.97
C HIS A 107 -14.97 -2.06 5.77
N HIS A 108 -14.74 -3.06 6.61
CA HIS A 108 -15.74 -3.59 7.51
C HIS A 108 -15.10 -4.01 8.84
N PRO A 109 -15.86 -4.06 9.95
CA PRO A 109 -15.31 -4.52 11.21
C PRO A 109 -14.84 -5.98 11.11
N MET A 110 -13.77 -6.28 11.83
CA MET A 110 -13.28 -7.65 12.01
C MET A 110 -14.30 -8.47 12.81
N THR A 111 -14.48 -9.73 12.42
CA THR A 111 -15.40 -10.71 13.03
C THR A 111 -14.70 -12.05 13.25
N GLU A 112 -15.35 -12.98 13.95
CA GLU A 112 -14.84 -14.35 14.13
C GLU A 112 -14.63 -15.10 12.80
N ALA A 113 -15.36 -14.72 11.74
CA ALA A 113 -15.21 -15.29 10.40
C ALA A 113 -14.00 -14.73 9.63
N THR A 114 -13.32 -13.71 10.16
CA THR A 114 -12.19 -13.06 9.48
C THR A 114 -11.01 -14.01 9.35
N ARG A 115 -10.58 -14.20 8.10
CA ARG A 115 -9.42 -15.02 7.72
C ARG A 115 -8.18 -14.15 7.66
N VAL A 116 -7.01 -14.79 7.82
CA VAL A 116 -5.68 -14.14 7.73
C VAL A 116 -5.55 -12.87 8.57
N GLN A 117 -6.00 -12.91 9.83
CA GLN A 117 -6.05 -11.75 10.74
C GLN A 117 -4.72 -10.98 10.89
N ALA A 118 -3.57 -11.64 10.71
CA ALA A 118 -2.27 -10.95 10.74
C ALA A 118 -2.05 -9.97 9.55
N LEU A 119 -2.84 -10.10 8.48
CA LEU A 119 -2.75 -9.30 7.26
C LEU A 119 -3.84 -8.24 7.13
N VAL A 120 -4.80 -8.20 8.07
CA VAL A 120 -5.86 -7.19 8.10
C VAL A 120 -5.41 -5.97 8.91
N ASP A 121 -6.25 -4.95 9.01
CA ASP A 121 -5.90 -3.71 9.70
C ASP A 121 -5.98 -3.91 11.21
N VAL A 122 -4.81 -4.15 11.83
CA VAL A 122 -4.67 -4.45 13.26
C VAL A 122 -3.67 -3.56 13.98
N ILE A 123 -2.89 -2.74 13.26
CA ILE A 123 -1.85 -1.89 13.83
C ILE A 123 -2.41 -0.47 14.01
N PRO A 124 -2.78 -0.04 15.24
CA PRO A 124 -3.30 1.29 15.47
C PRO A 124 -2.20 2.33 15.35
N VAL A 125 -2.45 3.41 14.60
CA VAL A 125 -1.54 4.57 14.52
C VAL A 125 -2.35 5.84 14.82
N PRO A 126 -2.45 6.23 16.11
CA PRO A 126 -3.29 7.34 16.54
C PRO A 126 -2.91 8.69 15.92
N LEU A 127 -1.62 8.89 15.63
CA LEU A 127 -1.12 10.13 15.01
C LEU A 127 -1.79 10.44 13.67
N PHE A 128 -2.15 9.41 12.90
CA PHE A 128 -2.83 9.54 11.62
C PHE A 128 -4.32 9.20 11.68
N ARG A 129 -4.83 8.92 12.88
CA ARG A 129 -6.20 8.44 13.11
C ARG A 129 -6.57 7.28 12.20
N ASN A 130 -5.65 6.33 12.05
CA ASN A 130 -5.79 5.23 11.10
C ASN A 130 -5.25 3.92 11.67
N VAL A 131 -5.71 2.81 11.11
CA VAL A 131 -5.23 1.46 11.41
C VAL A 131 -4.58 0.90 10.16
N TYR A 132 -3.42 0.29 10.31
CA TYR A 132 -2.64 -0.25 9.20
C TYR A 132 -2.51 -1.76 9.31
N SER A 133 -2.29 -2.41 8.17
CA SER A 133 -1.97 -3.82 8.11
C SER A 133 -0.45 -4.08 8.16
N ALA A 134 -0.06 -5.33 8.36
CA ALA A 134 1.33 -5.75 8.15
C ALA A 134 1.80 -5.51 6.71
N GLY A 135 0.89 -5.61 5.73
CA GLY A 135 1.17 -5.32 4.33
C GLY A 135 1.49 -3.85 4.10
N ASP A 136 0.80 -2.93 4.79
CA ASP A 136 1.08 -1.50 4.72
C ASP A 136 2.44 -1.13 5.30
N VAL A 137 2.87 -1.81 6.38
CA VAL A 137 4.22 -1.62 6.93
C VAL A 137 5.27 -2.04 5.91
N VAL A 138 5.13 -3.22 5.31
CA VAL A 138 6.06 -3.71 4.27
C VAL A 138 6.05 -2.77 3.05
N LEU A 139 4.87 -2.30 2.65
CA LEU A 139 4.69 -1.32 1.57
C LEU A 139 5.39 0.01 1.88
N ALA A 140 5.24 0.53 3.09
CA ALA A 140 5.85 1.77 3.53
C ALA A 140 7.39 1.68 3.54
N VAL A 141 7.94 0.56 4.03
CA VAL A 141 9.38 0.29 4.00
C VAL A 141 9.88 0.21 2.55
N GLY A 142 9.17 -0.50 1.66
CA GLY A 142 9.51 -0.56 0.24
C GLY A 142 9.47 0.80 -0.45
N GLY A 143 8.44 1.60 -0.17
CA GLY A 143 8.25 2.94 -0.71
C GLY A 143 9.25 3.97 -0.19
N PHE A 144 9.80 3.74 1.01
CA PHE A 144 10.95 4.50 1.51
C PHE A 144 12.25 4.05 0.83
N TRP A 145 12.50 2.74 0.81
CA TRP A 145 13.77 2.17 0.37
C TRP A 145 14.04 2.38 -1.11
N LEU A 146 13.03 2.25 -1.98
CA LEU A 146 13.19 2.41 -3.44
C LEU A 146 13.79 3.77 -3.82
N PRO A 147 13.17 4.92 -3.48
CA PRO A 147 13.74 6.21 -3.81
C PRO A 147 15.05 6.50 -3.06
N PHE A 148 15.16 6.06 -1.79
CA PHE A 148 16.38 6.26 -1.01
C PHE A 148 17.60 5.58 -1.66
N ALA A 149 17.46 4.30 -2.01
CA ALA A 149 18.53 3.53 -2.62
C ALA A 149 18.82 3.98 -4.06
N ALA A 150 17.79 4.41 -4.80
CA ALA A 150 17.96 4.93 -6.15
C ALA A 150 18.73 6.26 -6.21
N LEU A 151 18.61 7.10 -5.17
CA LEU A 151 19.33 8.38 -5.08
C LEU A 151 20.80 8.21 -4.70
N ARG A 152 21.14 7.15 -3.95
CA ARG A 152 22.50 6.93 -3.41
C ARG A 152 23.39 5.99 -4.23
N ARG A 153 22.83 5.13 -5.08
CA ARG A 153 23.57 4.26 -6.01
C ARG A 153 23.90 4.99 -7.29
#